data_AF-A0A1L4CZ95-F1
#
_entry.id   AF-A0A1L4CZ95-F1
#
_cell.length_a   1.000
_cell.length_b   1.000
_cell.length_c   1.000
_cell.angle_alpha   90.00
_cell.angle_beta   90.00
_cell.angle_gamma   90.00
#
_symmetry.space_group_name_H-M   'P 1'
#
loop_
_entity.id
_entity.type
_entity.pdbx_description
1 polymer ?
#
loop_
_entity_poly.entity_id
_entity_poly.type
_entity_poly.pdbx_seq_one_letter_code
_entity_poly.pdbx_strand_id
1 'polypeptide(L)'
;MKKSNFLWLFFLIPIYYFHSCTPSRNLQDPPMILEQLEQSLSSAGSLKDLANSSLAAGKVAQYTTHGGKNGLISLGDANGCVVMVNGRLKCWGLNANNQLGYMPGLGHISTDPDEFLILDPTLATAVNPKEGDNDIIASVVMGRSSTCANYASGYKCWGKQDYGVLGNGITIGDALTPQHVTNAARLVLKSVQLNDGYSCVLDEGGKVTCWGKNDKGQLGNGNNVNSYSGTEVSLGGVAATQLVSHNLDSCVVLSKGEVKCWGGGFPKFSKTLYSRFNYDNSSCKVFGRRYKS
;
A
#
# COMPACT_ATOMS: atom_id res chain seq x y z
N MET A 1 80.41 -1.36 28.18
CA MET A 1 79.13 -2.06 27.93
C MET A 1 78.03 -1.36 28.74
N LYS A 2 77.33 -0.38 28.15
CA LYS A 2 76.18 0.28 28.77
C LYS A 2 74.92 -0.36 28.20
N LYS A 3 74.15 -1.06 29.03
CA LYS A 3 72.86 -1.65 28.65
C LYS A 3 71.83 -0.53 28.54
N SER A 4 71.30 -0.31 27.33
CA SER A 4 70.16 0.57 27.07
C SER A 4 68.87 -0.17 27.47
N ASN A 5 68.10 0.39 28.41
CA ASN A 5 66.77 -0.09 28.76
C ASN A 5 65.78 0.42 27.70
N PHE A 6 65.32 -0.47 26.84
CA PHE A 6 64.29 -0.19 25.84
C PHE A 6 62.91 -0.28 26.52
N LEU A 7 62.33 0.86 26.89
CA LEU A 7 60.95 0.96 27.38
C LEU A 7 59.99 0.74 26.19
N TRP A 8 59.26 -0.38 26.18
CA TRP A 8 58.13 -0.57 25.27
C TRP A 8 56.92 0.23 25.76
N LEU A 9 56.68 1.39 25.16
CA LEU A 9 55.41 2.12 25.28
C LEU A 9 54.36 1.41 24.42
N PHE A 10 53.50 0.61 25.06
CA PHE A 10 52.28 0.11 24.42
C PHE A 10 51.30 1.29 24.23
N PHE A 11 51.21 1.80 23.00
CA PHE A 11 50.10 2.68 22.60
C PHE A 11 48.81 1.84 22.55
N LEU A 12 47.96 1.99 23.56
CA LEU A 12 46.57 1.54 23.50
C LEU A 12 45.82 2.47 22.55
N ILE A 13 45.69 2.06 21.29
CA ILE A 13 44.76 2.68 20.34
C ILE A 13 43.35 2.26 20.77
N PRO A 14 42.45 3.17 21.17
CA PRO A 14 41.06 2.80 21.40
C PRO A 14 40.44 2.50 20.02
N ILE A 15 40.26 1.22 19.71
CA ILE A 15 39.47 0.78 18.56
C ILE A 15 38.01 1.09 18.92
N TYR A 16 37.54 2.26 18.51
CA TYR A 16 36.11 2.56 18.50
C TYR A 16 35.47 1.70 17.41
N TYR A 17 34.91 0.56 17.81
CA TYR A 17 33.94 -0.16 16.99
C TYR A 17 32.68 0.70 16.88
N PHE A 18 32.52 1.42 15.77
CA PHE A 18 31.20 1.89 15.38
C PHE A 18 30.36 0.68 14.97
N HIS A 19 29.65 0.09 15.93
CA HIS A 19 28.49 -0.74 15.63
C HIS A 19 27.34 0.20 15.24
N SER A 20 27.32 0.65 13.99
CA SER A 20 26.10 1.21 13.40
C SER A 20 25.17 0.07 12.98
N CYS A 21 24.68 -0.66 13.97
CA CYS A 21 23.39 -1.32 13.93
C CYS A 21 22.64 -0.79 15.14
N THR A 22 21.82 0.25 14.97
CA THR A 22 20.68 0.41 15.88
C THR A 22 19.90 -0.89 15.78
N PRO A 23 19.74 -1.66 16.88
CA PRO A 23 18.72 -2.67 16.87
C PRO A 23 17.43 -1.87 16.69
N SER A 24 16.71 -2.08 15.58
CA SER A 24 15.26 -2.03 15.69
C SER A 24 14.97 -2.85 16.94
N ARG A 25 14.53 -2.20 18.03
CA ARG A 25 14.16 -2.91 19.25
C ARG A 25 13.20 -4.00 18.77
N ASN A 26 13.66 -5.24 18.75
CA ASN A 26 12.79 -6.38 18.56
C ASN A 26 11.75 -6.21 19.65
N LEU A 27 10.54 -5.81 19.25
CA LEU A 27 9.37 -5.98 20.09
C LEU A 27 9.28 -7.48 20.24
N GLN A 28 9.76 -7.97 21.38
CA GLN A 28 9.64 -9.37 21.71
C GLN A 28 8.15 -9.59 21.99
N ASP A 29 7.46 -10.29 21.10
CA ASP A 29 6.03 -10.52 21.21
C ASP A 29 5.75 -11.22 22.55
N PRO A 30 4.91 -10.63 23.44
CA PRO A 30 4.47 -11.34 24.62
C PRO A 30 3.53 -12.49 24.21
N PRO A 31 3.45 -13.57 24.99
CA PRO A 31 2.53 -14.67 24.71
C PRO A 31 1.08 -14.15 24.76
N MET A 32 0.42 -14.07 23.60
CA MET A 32 -0.99 -13.72 23.50
C MET A 32 -1.87 -14.86 24.00
N ILE A 33 -2.96 -14.53 24.69
CA ILE A 33 -4.11 -15.43 24.86
C ILE A 33 -4.90 -15.35 23.55
N LEU A 34 -4.67 -16.34 22.69
CA LEU A 34 -5.00 -16.36 21.25
C LEU A 34 -6.49 -16.54 20.90
N GLU A 35 -7.41 -16.69 21.86
CA GLU A 35 -8.76 -17.17 21.52
C GLU A 35 -9.76 -16.11 21.04
N GLN A 36 -9.51 -14.80 21.23
CA GLN A 36 -10.52 -13.76 20.87
C GLN A 36 -10.07 -12.73 19.83
N LEU A 37 -8.78 -12.70 19.45
CA LEU A 37 -8.22 -11.67 18.54
C LEU A 37 -7.75 -12.21 17.19
N GLU A 38 -7.37 -13.49 17.11
CA GLU A 38 -6.97 -14.14 15.85
C GLU A 38 -8.12 -14.27 14.84
N GLN A 39 -9.36 -14.16 15.31
CA GLN A 39 -10.56 -14.35 14.51
C GLN A 39 -10.92 -13.18 13.60
N SER A 40 -10.25 -12.03 13.63
CA SER A 40 -10.71 -10.83 12.89
C SER A 40 -9.97 -10.51 11.59
N LEU A 41 -8.78 -11.09 11.36
CA LEU A 41 -7.96 -10.78 10.17
C LEU A 41 -7.59 -11.99 9.34
N SER A 42 -7.43 -13.16 9.97
CA SER A 42 -7.35 -14.43 9.26
C SER A 42 -8.69 -14.82 8.61
N SER A 43 -9.81 -14.25 9.09
CA SER A 43 -11.17 -14.49 8.60
C SER A 43 -11.65 -13.46 7.57
N ALA A 44 -11.07 -12.26 7.54
CA ALA A 44 -11.42 -11.23 6.58
C ALA A 44 -10.75 -11.55 5.23
N GLY A 45 -11.43 -12.35 4.41
CA GLY A 45 -10.97 -12.71 3.06
C GLY A 45 -10.88 -11.50 2.14
N SER A 46 -11.81 -10.55 2.32
CA SER A 46 -11.96 -9.34 1.51
C SER A 46 -11.95 -8.05 2.32
N LEU A 47 -11.67 -6.94 1.64
CA LEU A 47 -11.80 -5.62 2.23
C LEU A 47 -13.28 -5.27 2.52
N LYS A 48 -14.22 -5.82 1.75
CA LYS A 48 -15.66 -5.68 2.02
C LYS A 48 -16.05 -6.35 3.33
N ASP A 49 -15.50 -7.50 3.65
CA ASP A 49 -15.74 -8.19 4.93
C ASP A 49 -15.20 -7.33 6.08
N LEU A 50 -14.00 -6.78 5.92
CA LEU A 50 -13.44 -5.83 6.89
C LEU A 50 -14.37 -4.63 7.13
N ALA A 51 -14.95 -4.07 6.08
CA ALA A 51 -15.90 -2.96 6.20
C ALA A 51 -17.22 -3.37 6.87
N ASN A 52 -17.79 -4.51 6.49
CA ASN A 52 -19.01 -5.03 7.10
C ASN A 52 -18.82 -5.36 8.59
N SER A 53 -17.71 -6.02 8.94
CA SER A 53 -17.34 -6.29 10.32
C SER A 53 -17.12 -5.00 11.10
N SER A 54 -16.50 -4.00 10.47
CA SER A 54 -16.29 -2.70 11.10
C SER A 54 -17.62 -1.96 11.35
N LEU A 55 -18.58 -2.08 10.42
CA LEU A 55 -19.91 -1.48 10.55
C LEU A 55 -20.71 -2.18 11.66
N ALA A 56 -20.68 -3.52 11.70
CA ALA A 56 -21.33 -4.31 12.73
C ALA A 56 -20.77 -4.04 14.13
N ALA A 57 -19.44 -3.83 14.23
CA ALA A 57 -18.79 -3.46 15.48
C ALA A 57 -18.91 -1.96 15.83
N GLY A 58 -19.40 -1.14 14.88
CA GLY A 58 -19.37 0.33 14.95
C GLY A 58 -17.95 0.91 15.04
N LYS A 59 -16.91 0.12 14.73
CA LYS A 59 -15.49 0.46 14.87
C LYS A 59 -14.60 -0.32 13.91
N VAL A 60 -13.47 0.25 13.50
CA VAL A 60 -12.49 -0.42 12.63
C VAL A 60 -11.66 -1.44 13.41
N ALA A 61 -11.36 -2.58 12.77
CA ALA A 61 -10.48 -3.62 13.32
C ALA A 61 -9.15 -3.01 13.81
N GLN A 62 -8.77 -3.38 15.03
CA GLN A 62 -7.68 -2.74 15.77
C GLN A 62 -6.37 -3.51 15.63
N TYR A 63 -5.25 -2.79 15.62
CA TYR A 63 -3.92 -3.34 15.78
C TYR A 63 -3.23 -2.57 16.88
N THR A 64 -2.83 -3.26 17.95
CA THR A 64 -2.13 -2.62 19.06
C THR A 64 -0.65 -2.96 18.97
N THR A 65 0.19 -1.95 18.80
CA THR A 65 1.61 -2.02 19.19
C THR A 65 1.78 -1.10 20.40
N HIS A 66 1.70 -1.67 21.60
CA HIS A 66 2.01 -1.02 22.90
C HIS A 66 1.49 0.41 23.11
N GLY A 67 0.23 0.54 23.58
CA GLY A 67 -0.15 1.68 24.44
C GLY A 67 -1.09 2.75 23.88
N GLY A 68 -1.70 2.57 22.69
CA GLY A 68 -2.77 3.44 22.20
C GLY A 68 -3.77 2.68 21.32
N LYS A 69 -5.05 3.08 21.37
CA LYS A 69 -6.10 2.59 20.46
C LYS A 69 -5.92 3.24 19.08
N ASN A 70 -4.93 2.77 18.33
CA ASN A 70 -4.67 3.25 16.97
C ASN A 70 -5.22 2.22 15.98
N GLY A 71 -5.89 2.67 14.92
CA GLY A 71 -6.32 1.76 13.86
C GLY A 71 -5.24 1.63 12.78
N LEU A 72 -5.64 1.13 11.62
CA LEU A 72 -4.75 0.75 10.53
C LEU A 72 -3.99 1.93 9.94
N ILE A 73 -2.66 1.90 9.99
CA ILE A 73 -1.80 2.88 9.31
C ILE A 73 -1.50 2.39 7.88
N SER A 74 -1.61 3.30 6.92
CA SER A 74 -1.19 3.14 5.53
C SER A 74 -0.20 4.25 5.19
N LEU A 75 0.82 3.91 4.42
CA LEU A 75 1.85 4.84 3.98
C LEU A 75 1.88 4.84 2.45
N GLY A 76 2.01 6.02 1.86
CA GLY A 76 2.45 6.22 0.47
C GLY A 76 3.86 6.82 0.44
N ASP A 77 4.29 7.28 -0.73
CA ASP A 77 5.67 7.72 -0.95
C ASP A 77 6.11 8.87 -0.03
N ALA A 78 5.23 9.88 0.11
CA ALA A 78 5.51 11.11 0.86
C ALA A 78 4.37 11.46 1.83
N ASN A 79 3.53 10.48 2.15
CA ASN A 79 2.31 10.68 2.93
C ASN A 79 1.90 9.45 3.72
N GLY A 80 1.07 9.66 4.73
CA GLY A 80 0.52 8.60 5.55
C GLY A 80 -0.88 8.93 6.03
N CYS A 81 -1.69 7.90 6.23
CA CYS A 81 -3.01 8.01 6.82
C CYS A 81 -3.21 6.89 7.84
N VAL A 82 -3.85 7.22 8.94
CA VAL A 82 -4.35 6.26 9.92
C VAL A 82 -5.86 6.22 9.86
N VAL A 83 -6.41 5.01 9.73
CA VAL A 83 -7.82 4.74 9.93
C VAL A 83 -8.07 4.70 11.42
N MET A 84 -8.82 5.66 11.95
CA MET A 84 -9.17 5.73 13.36
C MET A 84 -10.26 4.71 13.70
N VAL A 85 -10.35 4.36 14.98
CA VAL A 85 -11.34 3.38 15.48
C VAL A 85 -12.79 3.76 15.17
N ASN A 86 -13.09 5.03 14.94
CA ASN A 86 -14.41 5.53 14.58
C ASN A 86 -14.67 5.54 13.05
N GLY A 87 -13.82 4.88 12.25
CA GLY A 87 -14.01 4.82 10.80
C GLY A 87 -13.64 6.09 10.06
N ARG A 88 -12.86 6.99 10.68
CA ARG A 88 -12.39 8.25 10.07
C ARG A 88 -10.89 8.22 9.83
N LEU A 89 -10.41 8.94 8.82
CA LEU A 89 -9.00 9.11 8.51
C LEU A 89 -8.42 10.32 9.22
N LYS A 90 -7.24 10.12 9.80
CA LYS A 90 -6.28 11.21 9.99
C LYS A 90 -5.09 11.02 9.05
N CYS A 91 -4.63 12.07 8.40
CA CYS A 91 -3.56 11.99 7.40
C CYS A 91 -2.49 13.05 7.65
N TRP A 92 -1.29 12.79 7.13
CA TRP A 92 -0.12 13.66 7.20
C TRP A 92 0.78 13.44 5.97
N GLY A 93 1.73 14.34 5.76
CA GLY A 93 2.65 14.40 4.63
C GLY A 93 2.16 15.34 3.52
N LEU A 94 2.60 15.07 2.28
CA LEU A 94 2.35 15.92 1.13
C LEU A 94 0.88 15.86 0.66
N ASN A 95 0.29 17.03 0.43
CA ASN A 95 -1.11 17.23 -0.02
C ASN A 95 -1.24 18.11 -1.28
N ALA A 96 -0.18 18.26 -2.09
CA ALA A 96 -0.19 19.15 -3.27
C ALA A 96 -1.24 18.79 -4.34
N ASN A 97 -1.78 17.57 -4.33
CA ASN A 97 -2.84 17.11 -5.24
C ASN A 97 -4.11 16.72 -4.46
N ASN A 98 -4.31 17.27 -3.25
CA ASN A 98 -5.40 16.91 -2.35
C ASN A 98 -5.45 15.41 -1.96
N GLN A 99 -4.35 14.68 -2.08
CA GLN A 99 -4.33 13.23 -1.83
C GLN A 99 -4.59 12.86 -0.36
N LEU A 100 -4.46 13.80 0.56
CA LEU A 100 -4.80 13.59 1.97
C LEU A 100 -6.24 13.99 2.32
N GLY A 101 -7.00 14.52 1.37
CA GLY A 101 -8.40 14.89 1.59
C GLY A 101 -8.58 16.13 2.44
N TYR A 102 -7.73 17.14 2.22
CA TYR A 102 -7.90 18.50 2.76
C TYR A 102 -8.03 19.48 1.61
N MET A 103 -9.23 20.03 1.42
CA MET A 103 -9.44 21.08 0.43
C MET A 103 -8.65 22.33 0.83
N PRO A 104 -7.69 22.82 0.00
CA PRO A 104 -7.12 24.13 0.20
C PRO A 104 -8.20 25.17 -0.12
N GLY A 105 -8.56 26.05 0.85
CA GLY A 105 -9.78 26.85 0.74
C GLY A 105 -9.97 28.04 1.68
N LEU A 106 -9.00 28.39 2.52
CA LEU A 106 -8.73 29.80 2.82
C LEU A 106 -7.46 30.19 2.03
N GLY A 107 -7.62 30.37 0.72
CA GLY A 107 -6.69 31.09 -0.16
C GLY A 107 -5.18 30.80 -0.06
N HIS A 108 -4.72 29.62 -0.49
CA HIS A 108 -3.29 29.45 -0.79
C HIS A 108 -3.09 28.84 -2.17
N ILE A 109 -2.89 29.71 -3.15
CA ILE A 109 -2.06 29.39 -4.33
C ILE A 109 -0.63 29.67 -3.84
N SER A 110 -0.06 28.69 -3.14
CA SER A 110 1.34 28.78 -2.76
C SER A 110 2.21 28.28 -3.90
N THR A 111 3.32 28.99 -4.11
CA THR A 111 4.45 28.47 -4.90
C THR A 111 5.51 27.82 -4.00
N ASP A 112 5.29 27.82 -2.68
CA ASP A 112 6.13 27.18 -1.68
C ASP A 112 5.76 25.69 -1.55
N PRO A 113 6.69 24.75 -1.83
CA PRO A 113 6.45 23.32 -1.68
C PRO A 113 6.16 22.90 -0.23
N ASP A 114 6.55 23.70 0.78
CA ASP A 114 6.38 23.35 2.19
C ASP A 114 4.97 23.65 2.73
N GLU A 115 4.17 24.48 2.06
CA GLU A 115 2.78 24.78 2.50
C GLU A 115 1.76 23.69 2.17
N PHE A 116 2.13 22.73 1.33
CA PHE A 116 1.32 21.54 1.07
C PHE A 116 1.67 20.36 1.99
N LEU A 117 2.55 20.57 2.98
CA LEU A 117 3.02 19.53 3.89
C LEU A 117 2.28 19.59 5.23
N ILE A 118 1.59 18.51 5.58
CA ILE A 118 0.93 18.35 6.88
C ILE A 118 1.86 17.55 7.78
N LEU A 119 2.42 18.16 8.82
CA LEU A 119 3.44 17.50 9.64
C LEU A 119 2.86 16.51 10.65
N ASP A 120 1.66 16.79 11.16
CA ASP A 120 1.00 16.00 12.20
C ASP A 120 -0.25 15.28 11.67
N PRO A 121 -0.59 14.08 12.17
CA PRO A 121 -1.83 13.40 11.83
C PRO A 121 -3.07 14.26 12.10
N THR A 122 -3.60 14.86 11.04
CA THR A 122 -4.72 15.83 11.10
C THR A 122 -5.99 15.15 10.61
N LEU A 123 -7.18 15.62 10.95
CA LEU A 123 -8.43 15.00 10.45
C LEU A 123 -8.67 15.30 8.97
N ALA A 124 -8.76 14.30 8.10
CA ALA A 124 -8.97 14.47 6.65
C ALA A 124 -10.42 14.88 6.33
N THR A 125 -10.73 16.18 6.46
CA THR A 125 -12.10 16.69 6.52
C THR A 125 -12.91 16.51 5.23
N ALA A 126 -12.28 16.55 4.06
CA ALA A 126 -12.98 16.48 2.78
C ALA A 126 -13.41 15.06 2.39
N VAL A 127 -12.80 14.04 3.00
CA VAL A 127 -12.93 12.64 2.59
C VAL A 127 -13.54 11.76 3.66
N ASN A 128 -13.57 12.22 4.90
CA ASN A 128 -14.26 11.51 5.97
C ASN A 128 -15.79 11.49 5.75
N PRO A 129 -16.47 10.38 6.10
CA PRO A 129 -17.92 10.35 6.20
C PRO A 129 -18.45 11.53 7.02
N LYS A 130 -19.58 12.12 6.61
CA LYS A 130 -20.18 13.24 7.35
C LYS A 130 -20.78 12.73 8.65
N GLU A 131 -20.86 13.62 9.63
CA GLU A 131 -21.51 13.28 10.89
C GLU A 131 -22.98 12.92 10.63
N GLY A 132 -23.42 11.78 11.18
CA GLY A 132 -24.75 11.21 10.94
C GLY A 132 -24.83 10.22 9.77
N ASP A 133 -23.79 10.09 8.93
CA ASP A 133 -23.70 9.02 7.95
C ASP A 133 -23.37 7.69 8.65
N ASN A 134 -24.02 6.59 8.28
CA ASN A 134 -23.66 5.24 8.71
C ASN A 134 -22.44 4.68 7.93
N ASP A 135 -21.72 5.52 7.20
CA ASP A 135 -20.57 5.12 6.41
C ASP A 135 -19.28 5.22 7.24
N ILE A 136 -18.39 4.26 7.07
CA ILE A 136 -17.11 4.22 7.77
C ILE A 136 -16.01 3.81 6.79
N ILE A 137 -14.79 4.27 7.05
CA ILE A 137 -13.60 3.85 6.32
C ILE A 137 -12.97 2.69 7.09
N ALA A 138 -12.80 1.55 6.43
CA ALA A 138 -12.24 0.34 7.04
C ALA A 138 -10.76 0.13 6.68
N SER A 139 -10.34 0.63 5.52
CA SER A 139 -8.95 0.58 5.05
C SER A 139 -8.68 1.71 4.08
N VAL A 140 -7.40 2.04 3.92
CA VAL A 140 -6.93 3.08 2.99
C VAL A 140 -5.67 2.60 2.28
N VAL A 141 -5.61 2.88 0.98
CA VAL A 141 -4.49 2.61 0.09
C VAL A 141 -4.03 3.95 -0.47
N MET A 142 -2.74 4.23 -0.35
CA MET A 142 -2.16 5.50 -0.75
C MET A 142 -1.21 5.26 -1.91
N GLY A 143 -1.33 6.08 -2.95
CA GLY A 143 -0.31 6.26 -3.97
C GLY A 143 0.42 7.59 -3.75
N ARG A 144 1.31 7.94 -4.68
CA ARG A 144 2.11 9.18 -4.61
C ARG A 144 1.25 10.45 -4.53
N SER A 145 0.21 10.53 -5.36
CA SER A 145 -0.63 11.73 -5.55
C SER A 145 -2.13 11.46 -5.49
N SER A 146 -2.53 10.25 -5.12
CA SER A 146 -3.92 9.81 -5.11
C SER A 146 -4.12 8.83 -3.96
N THR A 147 -5.33 8.77 -3.41
CA THR A 147 -5.66 7.88 -2.30
C THR A 147 -7.00 7.22 -2.55
N CYS A 148 -7.12 5.95 -2.19
CA CYS A 148 -8.37 5.20 -2.19
C CYS A 148 -8.66 4.71 -0.79
N ALA A 149 -9.91 4.72 -0.39
CA ALA A 149 -10.35 4.04 0.81
C ALA A 149 -11.51 3.10 0.51
N ASN A 150 -11.57 2.02 1.30
CA ASN A 150 -12.74 1.18 1.31
C ASN A 150 -13.73 1.72 2.34
N TYR A 151 -14.80 2.32 1.84
CA TYR A 151 -15.94 2.73 2.65
C TYR A 151 -16.91 1.54 2.79
N ALA A 152 -17.76 1.54 3.81
CA ALA A 152 -18.87 0.58 3.88
C ALA A 152 -19.81 0.70 2.66
N SER A 153 -19.96 1.92 2.13
CA SER A 153 -20.68 2.19 0.88
C SER A 153 -19.92 1.84 -0.42
N GLY A 154 -18.69 1.31 -0.30
CA GLY A 154 -17.85 0.88 -1.42
C GLY A 154 -16.58 1.70 -1.59
N TYR A 155 -15.76 1.33 -2.57
CA TYR A 155 -14.49 2.00 -2.81
C TYR A 155 -14.68 3.40 -3.36
N LYS A 156 -13.98 4.34 -2.75
CA LYS A 156 -13.88 5.71 -3.24
C LYS A 156 -12.44 6.17 -3.24
N CYS A 157 -12.07 6.96 -4.24
CA CYS A 157 -10.74 7.49 -4.40
C CYS A 157 -10.77 8.98 -4.68
N TRP A 158 -9.70 9.68 -4.33
CA TRP A 158 -9.55 11.12 -4.47
C TRP A 158 -8.09 11.50 -4.73
N GLY A 159 -7.88 12.79 -4.99
CA GLY A 159 -6.60 13.37 -5.35
C GLY A 159 -6.40 13.41 -6.87
N LYS A 160 -5.16 13.33 -7.33
CA LYS A 160 -4.84 13.40 -8.76
C LYS A 160 -5.53 12.30 -9.56
N GLN A 161 -6.13 12.63 -10.72
CA GLN A 161 -6.84 11.67 -11.56
C GLN A 161 -6.38 11.61 -13.03
N ASP A 162 -5.22 12.22 -13.35
CA ASP A 162 -4.58 12.07 -14.67
C ASP A 162 -4.50 10.60 -15.09
N TYR A 163 -4.75 10.33 -16.37
CA TYR A 163 -4.82 8.98 -16.92
C TYR A 163 -5.91 8.09 -16.29
N GLY A 164 -6.89 8.66 -15.61
CA GLY A 164 -8.03 7.91 -15.07
C GLY A 164 -7.69 6.97 -13.92
N VAL A 165 -6.62 7.24 -13.17
CA VAL A 165 -6.15 6.38 -12.07
C VAL A 165 -7.22 6.09 -11.02
N LEU A 166 -8.15 7.01 -10.76
CA LEU A 166 -9.22 6.79 -9.80
C LEU A 166 -10.30 5.81 -10.29
N GLY A 167 -10.32 5.49 -11.58
CA GLY A 167 -11.26 4.51 -12.15
C GLY A 167 -12.72 4.95 -12.13
N ASN A 168 -12.98 6.26 -12.16
CA ASN A 168 -14.32 6.88 -12.17
C ASN A 168 -14.77 7.32 -13.58
N GLY A 169 -13.96 7.05 -14.62
CA GLY A 169 -14.23 7.48 -16.00
C GLY A 169 -13.75 8.90 -16.35
N ILE A 170 -13.18 9.63 -15.39
CA ILE A 170 -12.60 10.97 -15.61
C ILE A 170 -11.08 10.83 -15.74
N THR A 171 -10.47 11.51 -16.71
CA THR A 171 -9.05 11.32 -17.06
C THR A 171 -8.16 12.55 -16.89
N ILE A 172 -8.74 13.68 -16.46
CA ILE A 172 -8.05 14.96 -16.30
C ILE A 172 -8.45 15.67 -15.00
N GLY A 173 -7.53 16.43 -14.42
CA GLY A 173 -7.73 17.23 -13.21
C GLY A 173 -7.53 16.43 -11.93
N ASP A 174 -8.08 16.96 -10.82
CA ASP A 174 -8.01 16.37 -9.48
C ASP A 174 -9.42 16.17 -8.91
N ALA A 175 -9.60 15.10 -8.15
CA ALA A 175 -10.81 14.84 -7.37
C ALA A 175 -10.65 15.39 -5.95
N LEU A 176 -11.39 16.45 -5.64
CA LEU A 176 -11.33 17.09 -4.32
C LEU A 176 -12.11 16.36 -3.22
N THR A 177 -13.03 15.48 -3.63
CA THR A 177 -13.87 14.66 -2.78
C THR A 177 -13.82 13.20 -3.22
N PRO A 178 -14.14 12.23 -2.35
CA PRO A 178 -14.13 10.81 -2.70
C PRO A 178 -15.06 10.51 -3.87
N GLN A 179 -14.51 9.91 -4.93
CA GLN A 179 -15.22 9.48 -6.12
C GLN A 179 -15.34 7.96 -6.15
N HIS A 180 -16.49 7.43 -6.52
CA HIS A 180 -16.66 5.98 -6.67
C HIS A 180 -15.78 5.41 -7.77
N VAL A 181 -15.18 4.24 -7.49
CA VAL A 181 -14.43 3.47 -8.49
C VAL A 181 -15.39 2.66 -9.35
N THR A 182 -15.85 3.25 -10.45
CA THR A 182 -16.84 2.63 -11.35
C THR A 182 -16.25 1.48 -12.18
N ASN A 183 -14.95 1.54 -12.49
CA ASN A 183 -14.23 0.47 -13.20
C ASN A 183 -14.22 -0.87 -12.44
N ALA A 184 -14.57 -0.88 -11.16
CA ALA A 184 -14.64 -2.07 -10.31
C ALA A 184 -16.01 -2.29 -9.64
N ALA A 185 -17.06 -1.55 -10.03
CA ALA A 185 -18.34 -1.51 -9.30
C ALA A 185 -19.09 -2.85 -9.18
N ARG A 186 -18.74 -3.85 -10.00
CA ARG A 186 -19.35 -5.19 -9.98
C ARG A 186 -18.47 -6.25 -9.33
N LEU A 187 -17.35 -5.85 -8.74
CA LEU A 187 -16.38 -6.75 -8.14
C LEU A 187 -16.43 -6.65 -6.61
N VAL A 188 -16.22 -7.77 -5.94
CA VAL A 188 -15.87 -7.78 -4.51
C VAL A 188 -14.36 -7.77 -4.43
N LEU A 189 -13.80 -6.64 -4.01
CA LEU A 189 -12.36 -6.42 -4.04
C LEU A 189 -11.67 -6.98 -2.80
N LYS A 190 -10.60 -7.70 -3.06
CA LYS A 190 -9.62 -8.15 -2.09
C LYS A 190 -8.53 -7.12 -1.87
N SER A 191 -8.04 -6.48 -2.93
CA SER A 191 -7.07 -5.40 -2.82
C SER A 191 -7.17 -4.40 -3.96
N VAL A 192 -6.67 -3.20 -3.70
CA VAL A 192 -6.51 -2.11 -4.67
C VAL A 192 -5.06 -1.66 -4.63
N GLN A 193 -4.50 -1.31 -5.77
CA GLN A 193 -3.16 -0.74 -5.92
C GLN A 193 -3.26 0.55 -6.74
N LEU A 194 -2.74 1.63 -6.17
CA LEU A 194 -2.63 2.95 -6.80
C LEU A 194 -1.18 3.21 -7.19
N ASN A 195 -0.93 3.60 -8.44
CA ASN A 195 0.43 3.80 -8.96
C ASN A 195 0.53 5.10 -9.77
N ASP A 196 1.75 5.40 -10.24
CA ASP A 196 2.04 6.56 -11.10
C ASP A 196 1.40 6.39 -12.50
N GLY A 197 0.12 6.78 -12.60
CA GLY A 197 -0.64 6.86 -13.85
C GLY A 197 -1.45 5.61 -14.20
N TYR A 198 -1.44 4.56 -13.38
CA TYR A 198 -2.34 3.41 -13.55
C TYR A 198 -2.78 2.84 -12.19
N SER A 199 -3.79 1.99 -12.19
CA SER A 199 -4.28 1.31 -10.98
C SER A 199 -4.71 -0.10 -11.32
N CYS A 200 -4.61 -0.98 -10.33
CA CYS A 200 -5.00 -2.38 -10.45
C CYS A 200 -5.78 -2.80 -9.23
N VAL A 201 -6.71 -3.72 -9.41
CA VAL A 201 -7.49 -4.32 -8.34
C VAL A 201 -7.47 -5.83 -8.46
N LEU A 202 -7.49 -6.50 -7.31
CA LEU A 202 -7.67 -7.94 -7.18
C LEU A 202 -9.05 -8.18 -6.58
N ASP A 203 -9.87 -9.02 -7.22
CA ASP A 203 -11.15 -9.47 -6.66
C ASP A 203 -11.03 -10.80 -5.90
N GLU A 204 -12.07 -11.16 -5.16
CA GLU A 204 -12.16 -12.43 -4.41
C GLU A 204 -12.10 -13.68 -5.30
N GLY A 205 -12.45 -13.56 -6.58
CA GLY A 205 -12.30 -14.64 -7.57
C GLY A 205 -10.85 -14.80 -8.05
N GLY A 206 -9.94 -13.92 -7.62
CA GLY A 206 -8.55 -13.90 -8.02
C GLY A 206 -8.30 -13.30 -9.39
N LYS A 207 -9.28 -12.58 -9.96
CA LYS A 207 -9.10 -11.84 -11.21
C LYS A 207 -8.46 -10.48 -10.90
N VAL A 208 -7.54 -10.08 -11.77
CA VAL A 208 -6.87 -8.78 -11.70
C VAL A 208 -7.35 -7.90 -12.84
N THR A 209 -7.84 -6.71 -12.48
CA THR A 209 -8.30 -5.69 -13.43
C THR A 209 -7.48 -4.43 -13.25
N CYS A 210 -6.90 -3.92 -14.33
CA CYS A 210 -6.08 -2.71 -14.33
C CYS A 210 -6.63 -1.66 -15.31
N TRP A 211 -6.37 -0.38 -15.03
CA TRP A 211 -6.69 0.73 -15.93
C TRP A 211 -5.68 1.86 -15.79
N GLY A 212 -5.63 2.72 -16.79
CA GLY A 212 -4.79 3.91 -16.90
C GLY A 212 -3.74 3.81 -17.99
N LYS A 213 -2.56 4.36 -17.70
CA LYS A 213 -1.39 4.40 -18.58
C LYS A 213 -0.85 2.99 -18.85
N ASN A 214 -0.46 2.70 -20.09
CA ASN A 214 0.00 1.39 -20.54
C ASN A 214 1.21 1.44 -21.50
N ASP A 215 1.91 2.57 -21.60
CA ASP A 215 3.05 2.76 -22.51
C ASP A 215 4.20 1.78 -22.27
N LYS A 216 4.26 1.15 -21.09
CA LYS A 216 5.22 0.11 -20.70
C LYS A 216 4.57 -1.27 -20.50
N GLY A 217 3.28 -1.42 -20.78
CA GLY A 217 2.56 -2.67 -20.58
C GLY A 217 2.05 -2.84 -19.15
N GLN A 218 1.92 -1.76 -18.38
CA GLN A 218 1.48 -1.73 -16.97
C GLN A 218 0.10 -2.38 -16.75
N LEU A 219 -0.74 -2.49 -17.80
CA LEU A 219 -2.06 -3.12 -17.71
C LEU A 219 -2.03 -4.64 -17.92
N GLY A 220 -0.89 -5.22 -18.32
CA GLY A 220 -0.73 -6.67 -18.41
C GLY A 220 -1.66 -7.37 -19.42
N ASN A 221 -2.22 -6.62 -20.37
CA ASN A 221 -3.22 -7.05 -21.36
C ASN A 221 -2.60 -7.41 -22.73
N GLY A 222 -1.28 -7.60 -22.80
CA GLY A 222 -0.54 -7.97 -24.01
C GLY A 222 -0.23 -6.82 -24.97
N ASN A 223 -0.80 -5.63 -24.80
CA ASN A 223 -0.54 -4.46 -25.66
C ASN A 223 0.08 -3.29 -24.87
N ASN A 224 0.29 -2.13 -25.51
CA ASN A 224 0.83 -0.91 -24.89
C ASN A 224 -0.15 0.27 -24.98
N VAL A 225 -1.43 -0.02 -25.20
CA VAL A 225 -2.46 0.99 -25.42
C VAL A 225 -3.07 1.35 -24.06
N ASN A 226 -3.09 2.65 -23.73
CA ASN A 226 -3.75 3.15 -22.53
C ASN A 226 -5.22 2.71 -22.53
N SER A 227 -5.76 2.39 -21.36
CA SER A 227 -7.19 2.10 -21.22
C SER A 227 -7.71 2.70 -19.93
N TYR A 228 -8.61 3.67 -20.03
CA TYR A 228 -9.21 4.33 -18.86
C TYR A 228 -10.42 3.57 -18.30
N SER A 229 -10.81 2.49 -18.98
CA SER A 229 -11.73 1.46 -18.49
C SER A 229 -10.97 0.26 -17.90
N GLY A 230 -11.62 -0.44 -16.96
CA GLY A 230 -11.09 -1.67 -16.37
C GLY A 230 -10.77 -2.73 -17.44
N THR A 231 -9.50 -3.13 -17.50
CA THR A 231 -9.00 -4.16 -18.40
C THR A 231 -8.49 -5.35 -17.61
N GLU A 232 -8.86 -6.56 -18.02
CA GLU A 232 -8.39 -7.77 -17.38
C GLU A 232 -6.91 -8.05 -17.71
N VAL A 233 -6.13 -8.37 -16.68
CA VAL A 233 -4.74 -8.81 -16.82
C VAL A 233 -4.72 -10.25 -17.32
N SER A 234 -3.88 -10.53 -18.33
CA SER A 234 -3.71 -11.87 -18.87
C SER A 234 -2.90 -12.76 -17.94
N LEU A 235 -3.53 -13.39 -16.95
CA LEU A 235 -2.88 -14.30 -15.99
C LEU A 235 -2.74 -15.76 -16.48
N GLY A 236 -3.30 -16.09 -17.65
CA GLY A 236 -3.22 -17.45 -18.21
C GLY A 236 -4.18 -18.45 -17.54
N GLY A 237 -5.32 -17.96 -17.03
CA GLY A 237 -6.37 -18.80 -16.43
C GLY A 237 -6.09 -19.28 -15.01
N VAL A 238 -5.08 -18.73 -14.34
CA VAL A 238 -4.78 -19.02 -12.93
C VAL A 238 -5.15 -17.81 -12.08
N ALA A 239 -5.94 -18.03 -11.03
CA ALA A 239 -6.34 -17.01 -10.08
C ALA A 239 -5.13 -16.46 -9.31
N ALA A 240 -5.10 -15.15 -9.09
CA ALA A 240 -4.17 -14.49 -8.18
C ALA A 240 -4.70 -14.55 -6.73
N THR A 241 -3.79 -14.68 -5.77
CA THR A 241 -4.09 -14.62 -4.33
C THR A 241 -3.63 -13.33 -3.70
N GLN A 242 -2.60 -12.69 -4.29
CA GLN A 242 -2.05 -11.41 -3.87
C GLN A 242 -1.63 -10.61 -5.11
N LEU A 243 -1.73 -9.29 -4.99
CA LEU A 243 -1.35 -8.33 -6.01
C LEU A 243 -0.53 -7.23 -5.32
N VAL A 244 0.63 -6.91 -5.90
CA VAL A 244 1.45 -5.77 -5.51
C VAL A 244 1.82 -4.99 -6.76
N SER A 245 1.80 -3.68 -6.66
CA SER A 245 2.20 -2.79 -7.75
C SER A 245 3.04 -1.64 -7.21
N HIS A 246 4.03 -1.22 -7.98
CA HIS A 246 4.85 -0.06 -7.63
C HIS A 246 5.40 0.60 -8.89
N ASN A 247 5.37 1.93 -8.95
CA ASN A 247 5.80 2.75 -10.09
C ASN A 247 5.14 2.34 -11.41
N LEU A 248 5.81 1.50 -12.20
CA LEU A 248 5.40 1.07 -13.54
C LEU A 248 5.25 -0.46 -13.64
N ASP A 249 5.40 -1.16 -12.52
CA ASP A 249 5.47 -2.60 -12.45
C ASP A 249 4.40 -3.17 -11.54
N SER A 250 3.91 -4.34 -11.89
CA SER A 250 2.92 -5.09 -11.12
C SER A 250 3.30 -6.56 -11.07
N CYS A 251 3.09 -7.18 -9.92
CA CYS A 251 3.32 -8.59 -9.69
C CYS A 251 2.12 -9.21 -8.95
N VAL A 252 1.85 -10.48 -9.26
CA VAL A 252 0.87 -11.29 -8.55
C VAL A 252 1.51 -12.57 -8.05
N VAL A 253 1.01 -13.04 -6.90
CA VAL A 253 1.16 -14.43 -6.49
C VAL A 253 -0.06 -15.19 -6.99
N LEU A 254 0.15 -16.24 -7.76
CA LEU A 254 -0.90 -17.12 -8.27
C LEU A 254 -1.28 -18.16 -7.22
N SER A 255 -2.49 -18.72 -7.33
CA SER A 255 -3.01 -19.75 -6.41
C SER A 255 -2.16 -21.03 -6.36
N LYS A 256 -1.30 -21.23 -7.37
CA LYS A 256 -0.33 -22.34 -7.43
C LYS A 256 1.05 -21.97 -6.87
N GLY A 257 1.20 -20.79 -6.25
CA GLY A 257 2.44 -20.29 -5.65
C GLY A 257 3.44 -19.69 -6.65
N GLU A 258 3.08 -19.62 -7.94
CA GLU A 258 3.90 -18.98 -8.98
C GLU A 258 3.77 -17.45 -8.91
N VAL A 259 4.85 -16.73 -9.21
CA VAL A 259 4.83 -15.27 -9.32
C VAL A 259 4.84 -14.85 -10.79
N LYS A 260 3.95 -13.93 -11.15
CA LYS A 260 3.94 -13.32 -12.47
C LYS A 260 4.03 -11.81 -12.34
N CYS A 261 4.95 -11.21 -13.08
CA CYS A 261 5.14 -9.76 -13.11
C CYS A 261 5.09 -9.21 -14.54
N TRP A 262 4.67 -7.94 -14.66
CA TRP A 262 4.58 -7.21 -15.92
C TRP A 262 4.83 -5.72 -15.68
N GLY A 263 5.16 -4.97 -16.74
CA GLY A 263 5.40 -3.53 -16.66
C GLY A 263 6.74 -3.08 -17.25
N GLY A 264 7.21 -1.89 -16.86
CA GLY A 264 8.42 -1.27 -17.40
C GLY A 264 9.72 -2.03 -17.11
N GLY A 265 9.81 -2.73 -15.98
CA GLY A 265 10.93 -3.58 -15.60
C GLY A 265 10.86 -5.00 -16.17
N PHE A 266 9.74 -5.39 -16.80
CA PHE A 266 9.49 -6.75 -17.28
C PHE A 266 9.22 -6.73 -18.79
N PRO A 267 10.23 -7.04 -19.63
CA PRO A 267 10.08 -6.96 -21.07
C PRO A 267 8.94 -7.86 -21.57
N LYS A 268 8.21 -7.36 -22.58
CA LYS A 268 7.26 -8.14 -23.35
C LYS A 268 8.00 -9.35 -23.90
N PHE A 269 7.59 -10.54 -23.49
CA PHE A 269 8.26 -11.81 -23.78
C PHE A 269 9.59 -12.03 -23.04
N SER A 270 9.57 -12.03 -21.71
CA SER A 270 10.43 -12.96 -20.97
C SER A 270 9.55 -14.06 -20.39
N LYS A 271 9.88 -15.31 -20.73
CA LYS A 271 9.38 -16.53 -20.10
C LYS A 271 9.16 -16.28 -18.61
N THR A 272 8.04 -16.78 -18.09
CA THR A 272 7.77 -17.00 -16.66
C THR A 272 9.06 -17.00 -15.85
N LEU A 273 9.33 -15.92 -15.11
CA LEU A 273 10.42 -15.93 -14.15
C LEU A 273 9.96 -16.89 -13.04
N TYR A 274 10.31 -18.16 -13.18
CA TYR A 274 10.17 -19.15 -12.12
C TYR A 274 11.13 -18.77 -10.99
N SER A 275 10.69 -17.91 -10.09
CA SER A 275 11.17 -17.96 -8.71
C SER A 275 10.15 -18.79 -7.93
N ARG A 276 10.36 -20.11 -7.83
CA ARG A 276 9.75 -20.84 -6.72
C ARG A 276 10.39 -20.32 -5.45
N PHE A 277 9.66 -19.50 -4.73
CA PHE A 277 10.00 -19.19 -3.34
C PHE A 277 9.51 -20.37 -2.52
N ASN A 278 10.43 -21.28 -2.16
CA ASN A 278 10.13 -22.26 -1.11
C ASN A 278 10.09 -21.47 0.20
N TYR A 279 8.90 -21.30 0.75
CA TYR A 279 8.72 -20.70 2.06
C TYR A 279 9.06 -21.76 3.11
N ASP A 280 10.23 -21.61 3.74
CA ASP A 280 10.60 -22.41 4.90
C ASP A 280 10.10 -21.69 6.17
N ASN A 281 9.02 -22.19 6.75
CA ASN A 281 8.43 -21.68 7.99
C ASN A 281 9.40 -21.68 9.18
N SER A 282 10.52 -22.41 9.10
CA SER A 282 11.48 -22.48 10.21
C SER A 282 12.53 -21.36 10.19
N SER A 283 12.69 -20.62 9.10
CA SER A 283 13.83 -19.69 8.94
C SER A 283 13.51 -18.26 8.49
N CYS A 284 12.26 -17.91 8.17
CA CYS A 284 11.87 -16.57 7.66
C CYS A 284 12.81 -16.05 6.56
N LYS A 285 13.28 -16.94 5.67
CA LYS A 285 14.19 -16.59 4.57
C LYS A 285 13.52 -16.88 3.24
N VAL A 286 13.47 -15.85 2.40
CA VAL A 286 13.05 -15.95 1.00
C VAL A 286 14.27 -16.31 0.17
N PHE A 287 14.35 -17.57 -0.29
CA PHE A 287 15.41 -18.01 -1.20
C PHE A 287 14.93 -17.94 -2.65
N GLY A 288 15.52 -17.04 -3.44
CA GLY A 288 15.37 -17.06 -4.89
C GLY A 288 16.43 -17.96 -5.53
N ARG A 289 16.04 -19.02 -6.24
CA ARG A 289 16.93 -19.72 -7.19
C ARG A 289 16.53 -19.37 -8.62
N ARG A 290 17.44 -18.74 -9.37
CA ARG A 290 17.33 -18.63 -10.83
C ARG A 290 17.61 -20.00 -11.43
N TYR A 291 16.62 -20.60 -12.07
CA TYR A 291 16.86 -21.73 -12.97
C TYR A 291 17.03 -21.20 -14.39
N LYS A 292 18.16 -21.49 -15.03
CA LYS A 292 18.32 -21.36 -16.48
C LYS A 292 17.78 -22.66 -17.10
N SER A 293 16.83 -22.55 -18.03
CA SER A 293 16.53 -23.59 -19.03
C SER A 293 16.89 -23.07 -20.40
#